data_AF-A0A5D3AQN2-F1
#
_entry.id   AF-A0A5D3AQN2-F1
#
_cell.length_a   1.000
_cell.length_b   1.000
_cell.length_c   1.000
_cell.angle_alpha   90.00
_cell.angle_beta   90.00
_cell.angle_gamma   90.00
#
_symmetry.space_group_name_H-M   'P 1'
#
loop_
_entity.id
_entity.type
_entity.pdbx_description
1 polymer ?
#
loop_
_entity_poly.entity_id
_entity_poly.type
_entity_poly.pdbx_seq_one_letter_code
_entity_poly.pdbx_strand_id
1 'polypeptide(L)'
;MLAIFALLPLLALASASPIQKRYSGVKIKSGLGDHCLTPLLTQFQEGTPITTASCADAKTWDINPGSGSVLLHGTEFAMDAGTGTDNNEIVKLWTSYPGLFQQTWFYTDDNRIAITGGNQCLDETNSGPQTYECTPWNDNQVWNIVESDTPTSSVTSSVTPVPTGSASVSDNGTVTTF
;
A
#
# COMPACT_ATOMS: atom_id res chain seq x y z
N MET A 1 -30.96 13.60 51.59
CA MET A 1 -31.25 12.66 50.48
C MET A 1 -30.10 12.82 49.49
N LEU A 2 -29.09 11.95 49.55
CA LEU A 2 -27.86 12.05 48.76
C LEU A 2 -27.98 11.07 47.59
N ALA A 3 -28.07 11.56 46.35
CA ALA A 3 -28.12 10.72 45.16
C ALA A 3 -26.70 10.48 44.65
N ILE A 4 -26.26 9.22 44.68
CA ILE A 4 -24.97 8.78 44.14
C ILE A 4 -25.15 8.53 42.65
N PHE A 5 -24.54 9.36 41.81
CA PHE A 5 -24.39 9.11 40.37
C PHE A 5 -23.29 8.06 40.16
N ALA A 6 -23.68 6.87 39.71
CA ALA A 6 -22.73 5.84 39.30
C ALA A 6 -22.14 6.18 37.92
N LEU A 7 -20.85 6.52 37.88
CA LEU A 7 -20.08 6.57 36.63
C LEU A 7 -19.76 5.13 36.20
N LEU A 8 -20.32 4.68 35.08
CA LEU A 8 -19.84 3.49 34.38
C LEU A 8 -18.62 3.86 33.51
N PRO A 9 -17.50 3.12 33.57
CA PRO A 9 -16.41 3.31 32.63
C PRO A 9 -16.78 2.67 31.29
N LEU A 10 -16.88 3.46 30.22
CA LEU A 10 -16.92 2.93 28.85
C LEU A 10 -15.53 2.35 28.53
N LEU A 11 -15.40 1.02 28.58
CA LEU A 11 -14.27 0.34 27.94
C LEU A 11 -14.47 0.44 26.42
N ALA A 12 -13.68 1.29 25.76
CA ALA A 12 -13.59 1.30 24.31
C ALA A 12 -12.94 0.00 23.85
N LEU A 13 -13.68 -0.83 23.11
CA LEU A 13 -13.09 -1.95 22.39
C LEU A 13 -12.25 -1.38 21.25
N ALA A 14 -10.93 -1.38 21.41
CA ALA A 14 -10.02 -1.16 20.29
C ALA A 14 -10.11 -2.37 19.37
N SER A 15 -10.82 -2.25 18.24
CA SER A 15 -10.74 -3.23 17.16
C SER A 15 -9.36 -3.15 16.53
N ALA A 16 -8.54 -4.19 16.68
CA ALA A 16 -7.30 -4.30 15.92
C ALA A 16 -7.65 -4.47 14.44
N SER A 17 -7.27 -3.50 13.60
CA SER A 17 -7.36 -3.66 12.15
C SER A 17 -6.45 -4.82 11.72
N PRO A 18 -6.90 -5.71 10.81
CA PRO A 18 -6.04 -6.78 10.31
C PRO A 18 -4.78 -6.19 9.66
N ILE A 19 -3.64 -6.82 9.91
CA ILE A 19 -2.37 -6.45 9.26
C ILE A 19 -2.50 -6.81 7.78
N GLN A 20 -2.75 -5.80 6.93
CA GLN A 20 -2.77 -5.99 5.49
C GLN A 20 -1.33 -6.09 4.95
N LYS A 21 -1.10 -7.07 4.06
CA LYS A 21 0.19 -7.26 3.40
C LYS A 21 0.52 -6.01 2.58
N ARG A 22 1.71 -5.46 2.81
CA ARG A 22 2.29 -4.40 2.00
C ARG A 22 2.96 -5.00 0.77
N TYR A 23 2.68 -4.48 -0.41
CA TYR A 23 3.29 -4.97 -1.64
C TYR A 23 4.44 -4.06 -2.04
N SER A 24 5.61 -4.66 -2.21
CA SER A 24 6.80 -3.96 -2.69
C SER A 24 7.40 -4.70 -3.87
N GLY A 25 7.82 -3.96 -4.90
CA GLY A 25 8.42 -4.55 -6.10
C GLY A 25 7.48 -5.47 -6.89
N VAL A 26 6.17 -5.20 -6.87
CA VAL A 26 5.14 -6.01 -7.55
C VAL A 26 4.80 -5.48 -8.94
N LYS A 27 4.19 -6.31 -9.78
CA LYS A 27 3.52 -5.83 -11.00
C LYS A 27 2.08 -5.47 -10.67
N ILE A 28 1.56 -4.44 -11.34
CA ILE A 28 0.14 -4.08 -11.31
C ILE A 28 -0.43 -4.45 -12.68
N LYS A 29 -1.15 -5.57 -12.75
CA LYS A 29 -1.66 -6.19 -13.97
C LYS A 29 -3.11 -5.77 -14.21
N SER A 30 -3.43 -5.35 -15.43
CA SER A 30 -4.82 -5.07 -15.83
C SER A 30 -5.71 -6.31 -15.76
N GLY A 31 -6.97 -6.11 -15.42
CA GLY A 31 -8.01 -7.13 -15.48
C GLY A 31 -8.38 -7.55 -16.91
N LEU A 32 -8.07 -6.72 -17.92
CA LEU A 32 -8.45 -6.95 -19.31
C LEU A 32 -7.51 -7.92 -20.06
N GLY A 33 -6.32 -8.21 -19.54
CA GLY A 33 -5.36 -9.05 -20.24
C GLY A 33 -4.02 -9.19 -19.53
N ASP A 34 -3.00 -9.69 -20.24
CA ASP A 34 -1.67 -9.94 -19.68
C ASP A 34 -0.72 -8.74 -19.83
N HIS A 35 -1.21 -7.55 -19.49
CA HIS A 35 -0.45 -6.32 -19.52
C HIS A 35 -0.40 -5.66 -18.15
N CYS A 36 0.74 -5.05 -17.84
CA CYS A 36 1.05 -4.46 -16.55
C CYS A 36 1.45 -3.00 -16.70
N LEU A 37 1.13 -2.21 -15.68
CA LEU A 37 1.50 -0.79 -15.61
C LEU A 37 3.01 -0.61 -15.69
N THR A 38 3.42 0.33 -16.55
CA THR A 38 4.81 0.71 -16.72
C THR A 38 4.89 2.15 -17.19
N PRO A 39 5.95 2.90 -16.86
CA PRO A 39 6.23 4.17 -17.54
C PRO A 39 6.39 3.95 -19.05
N LEU A 40 5.86 4.86 -19.85
CA LEU A 40 5.95 4.81 -21.32
C LEU A 40 7.39 4.93 -21.82
N LEU A 41 8.20 5.71 -21.12
CA LEU A 41 9.60 5.96 -21.46
C LEU A 41 10.53 5.19 -20.52
N THR A 42 11.71 4.84 -21.03
CA THR A 42 12.76 4.19 -20.25
C THR A 42 13.52 5.16 -19.35
N GLN A 43 13.49 6.45 -19.67
CA GLN A 43 14.00 7.52 -18.81
C GLN A 43 12.85 8.07 -17.97
N PHE A 44 13.00 7.96 -16.65
CA PHE A 44 11.99 8.43 -15.70
C PHE A 44 12.24 9.89 -15.35
N GLN A 45 11.22 10.70 -15.58
CA GLN A 45 11.19 12.11 -15.25
C GLN A 45 9.76 12.52 -14.93
N GLU A 46 9.59 13.67 -14.30
CA GLU A 46 8.27 14.25 -14.09
C GLU A 46 7.52 14.39 -15.41
N GLY A 47 6.25 14.00 -15.39
CA GLY A 47 5.37 14.06 -16.55
C GLY A 47 5.46 12.87 -17.50
N THR A 48 6.38 11.92 -17.30
CA THR A 48 6.42 10.68 -18.10
C THR A 48 5.07 9.95 -17.97
N PRO A 49 4.31 9.75 -19.06
CA PRO A 49 3.04 9.03 -19.00
C PRO A 49 3.23 7.59 -18.53
N ILE A 50 2.25 7.07 -17.80
CA ILE A 50 2.15 5.65 -17.47
C ILE A 50 1.31 5.00 -18.57
N THR A 51 1.71 3.80 -18.98
CA THR A 51 1.08 2.97 -20.00
C THR A 51 1.01 1.52 -19.51
N THR A 52 0.58 0.61 -20.36
CA THR A 52 0.64 -0.83 -20.12
C THR A 52 1.53 -1.51 -21.15
N ALA A 53 2.23 -2.56 -20.73
CA ALA A 53 3.06 -3.41 -21.59
C ALA A 53 3.00 -4.85 -21.13
N SER A 54 3.61 -5.78 -21.88
CA SER A 54 3.84 -7.15 -21.42
C SER A 54 4.36 -7.17 -19.98
N CYS A 55 3.75 -7.96 -19.10
CA CYS A 55 4.13 -8.03 -17.69
C CYS A 55 5.59 -8.46 -17.47
N ALA A 56 6.18 -9.19 -18.43
CA ALA A 56 7.60 -9.54 -18.42
C ALA A 56 8.52 -8.31 -18.48
N ASP A 57 8.13 -7.28 -19.24
CA ASP A 57 8.94 -6.09 -19.52
C ASP A 57 8.54 -4.88 -18.66
N ALA A 58 7.33 -4.91 -18.08
CA ALA A 58 6.79 -3.81 -17.27
C ALA A 58 7.68 -3.50 -16.05
N LYS A 59 7.56 -2.30 -15.50
CA LYS A 59 8.22 -1.96 -14.23
C LYS A 59 7.43 -2.46 -13.03
N THR A 60 8.06 -2.39 -11.86
CA THR A 60 7.47 -2.82 -10.59
C THR A 60 7.11 -1.60 -9.75
N TRP A 61 6.15 -1.80 -8.85
CA TRP A 61 5.53 -0.76 -8.06
C TRP A 61 5.47 -1.17 -6.59
N ASP A 62 5.50 -0.18 -5.71
CA ASP A 62 5.14 -0.32 -4.30
C ASP A 62 3.71 0.20 -4.13
N ILE A 63 2.84 -0.65 -3.57
CA ILE A 63 1.41 -0.35 -3.36
C ILE A 63 0.93 -1.07 -2.12
N ASN A 64 0.03 -0.45 -1.37
CA ASN A 64 -0.52 -1.04 -0.16
C ASN A 64 -2.05 -1.03 -0.23
N PRO A 65 -2.73 -2.04 0.34
CA PRO A 65 -4.16 -1.96 0.58
C PRO A 65 -4.53 -0.71 1.38
N GLY A 66 -5.69 -0.14 1.09
CA GLY A 66 -6.13 1.13 1.68
C GLY A 66 -5.44 2.35 1.06
N SER A 67 -5.42 3.45 1.80
CA SER A 67 -4.96 4.75 1.31
C SER A 67 -3.43 4.91 1.35
N GLY A 68 -2.84 5.37 0.25
CA GLY A 68 -1.43 5.71 0.16
C GLY A 68 -0.97 6.01 -1.27
N SER A 69 0.31 6.30 -1.43
CA SER A 69 0.91 6.48 -2.76
C SER A 69 1.21 5.14 -3.43
N VAL A 70 1.13 5.13 -4.76
CA VAL A 70 1.63 4.04 -5.61
C VAL A 70 2.96 4.50 -6.19
N LEU A 71 4.05 3.89 -5.78
CA LEU A 71 5.41 4.36 -6.11
C LEU A 71 6.05 3.45 -7.15
N LEU A 72 6.77 4.05 -8.10
CA LEU A 72 7.63 3.29 -9.00
C LEU A 72 8.81 2.74 -8.19
N HIS A 73 8.89 1.41 -8.07
CA HIS A 73 9.77 0.75 -7.12
C HIS A 73 11.23 1.16 -7.30
N GLY A 74 11.90 1.47 -6.19
CA GLY A 74 13.31 1.89 -6.17
C GLY A 74 13.56 3.32 -6.67
N THR A 75 12.51 4.13 -6.82
CA THR A 75 12.60 5.55 -7.23
C THR A 75 11.77 6.44 -6.30
N GLU A 76 11.85 7.76 -6.52
CA GLU A 76 11.04 8.77 -5.82
C GLU A 76 9.76 9.16 -6.56
N PHE A 77 9.47 8.52 -7.69
CA PHE A 77 8.30 8.83 -8.52
C PHE A 77 7.04 8.10 -8.02
N ALA A 78 5.95 8.86 -7.90
CA ALA A 78 4.61 8.36 -7.64
C ALA A 78 3.77 8.36 -8.93
N MET A 79 2.75 7.50 -8.94
CA MET A 79 1.63 7.58 -9.87
C MET A 79 0.78 8.81 -9.53
N ASP A 80 0.65 9.72 -10.50
CA ASP A 80 -0.02 11.00 -10.37
C ASP A 80 -1.19 11.09 -11.36
N ALA A 81 -2.36 11.44 -10.85
CA ALA A 81 -3.64 11.46 -11.56
C ALA A 81 -3.94 12.77 -12.31
N GLY A 82 -2.98 13.71 -12.42
CA GLY A 82 -3.31 15.05 -12.90
C GLY A 82 -3.93 15.87 -11.78
N THR A 83 -5.20 16.21 -11.91
CA THR A 83 -6.00 16.80 -10.84
C THR A 83 -6.66 15.71 -9.99
N GLY A 84 -6.94 14.53 -10.57
CA GLY A 84 -7.62 13.42 -9.91
C GLY A 84 -9.11 13.64 -9.74
N THR A 85 -9.69 14.65 -10.38
CA THR A 85 -11.12 15.02 -10.25
C THR A 85 -11.92 14.76 -11.52
N ASP A 86 -11.27 14.72 -12.67
CA ASP A 86 -11.93 14.65 -13.97
C ASP A 86 -11.74 13.31 -14.65
N ASN A 87 -12.66 12.97 -15.56
CA ASN A 87 -12.51 11.80 -16.42
C ASN A 87 -11.48 12.09 -17.52
N ASN A 88 -10.78 11.03 -17.93
CA ASN A 88 -9.80 10.99 -19.02
C ASN A 88 -8.52 11.79 -18.76
N GLU A 89 -8.15 12.01 -17.51
CA GLU A 89 -6.84 12.59 -17.20
C GLU A 89 -5.75 11.53 -17.39
N ILE A 90 -4.65 11.95 -18.00
CA ILE A 90 -3.49 11.09 -18.22
C ILE A 90 -2.80 10.86 -16.88
N VAL A 91 -2.59 9.59 -16.54
CA VAL A 91 -1.81 9.19 -15.37
C VAL A 91 -0.32 9.18 -15.72
N LYS A 92 0.50 9.77 -14.86
CA LYS A 92 1.93 10.03 -15.14
C LYS A 92 2.81 9.81 -13.92
N LEU A 93 4.12 9.75 -14.14
CA LEU A 93 5.11 9.86 -13.08
C LEU A 93 5.22 11.31 -12.61
N TRP A 94 5.30 11.51 -11.30
CA TRP A 94 5.63 12.80 -10.70
C TRP A 94 6.42 12.58 -9.41
N THR A 95 7.21 13.56 -8.97
CA THR A 95 7.86 13.48 -7.67
C THR A 95 6.82 13.22 -6.58
N SER A 96 7.09 12.25 -5.71
CA SER A 96 6.17 11.90 -4.63
C SER A 96 6.16 12.98 -3.54
N TYR A 97 4.97 13.51 -3.25
CA TYR A 97 4.75 14.43 -2.14
C TYR A 97 3.67 13.86 -1.22
N PRO A 98 3.95 13.68 0.08
CA PRO A 98 2.97 13.13 1.02
C PRO A 98 1.68 13.94 1.06
N GLY A 99 0.54 13.25 0.92
CA GLY A 99 -0.79 13.81 1.11
C GLY A 99 -1.36 14.62 -0.07
N LEU A 100 -0.68 14.67 -1.22
CA LEU A 100 -1.29 15.23 -2.43
C LEU A 100 -2.48 14.37 -2.87
N PHE A 101 -3.62 15.01 -3.11
CA PHE A 101 -4.86 14.35 -3.49
C PHE A 101 -4.68 13.46 -4.73
N GLN A 102 -4.09 14.00 -5.79
CA GLN A 102 -3.81 13.33 -7.06
C GLN A 102 -2.73 12.23 -6.98
N GLN A 103 -2.08 12.04 -5.83
CA GLN A 103 -1.08 10.99 -5.59
C GLN A 103 -1.48 10.06 -4.44
N THR A 104 -2.69 10.22 -3.90
CA THR A 104 -3.20 9.42 -2.78
C THR A 104 -4.28 8.49 -3.30
N TRP A 105 -3.87 7.26 -3.58
CA TRP A 105 -4.73 6.21 -4.10
C TRP A 105 -5.23 5.30 -2.98
N PHE A 106 -6.37 4.66 -3.19
CA PHE A 106 -6.97 3.66 -2.33
C PHE A 106 -7.04 2.36 -3.12
N TYR A 107 -6.25 1.36 -2.73
CA TYR A 107 -6.38 0.02 -3.29
C TYR A 107 -7.49 -0.73 -2.55
N THR A 108 -8.59 -0.99 -3.25
CA THR A 108 -9.81 -1.58 -2.70
C THR A 108 -9.76 -3.11 -2.69
N ASP A 109 -10.64 -3.74 -1.90
CA ASP A 109 -10.75 -5.20 -1.80
C ASP A 109 -11.31 -5.86 -3.07
N ASP A 110 -11.90 -5.08 -3.98
CA ASP A 110 -12.40 -5.51 -5.28
C ASP A 110 -11.45 -5.14 -6.44
N ASN A 111 -10.16 -4.96 -6.11
CA ASN A 111 -9.05 -4.76 -7.02
C ASN A 111 -9.14 -3.47 -7.86
N ARG A 112 -9.68 -2.38 -7.31
CA ARG A 112 -9.65 -1.04 -7.95
C ARG A 112 -8.58 -0.18 -7.28
N ILE A 113 -7.98 0.71 -8.08
CA ILE A 113 -7.05 1.74 -7.59
C ILE A 113 -7.78 3.08 -7.74
N ALA A 114 -8.39 3.57 -6.66
CA ALA A 114 -9.25 4.75 -6.65
C ALA A 114 -8.57 5.96 -6.03
N ILE A 115 -8.96 7.18 -6.34
CA ILE A 115 -8.49 8.37 -5.61
C ILE A 115 -9.11 8.38 -4.21
N THR A 116 -8.26 8.47 -3.18
CA THR A 116 -8.74 8.51 -1.79
C THR A 116 -9.56 9.78 -1.57
N GLY A 117 -10.82 9.62 -1.16
CA GLY A 117 -11.73 10.74 -0.93
C GLY A 117 -12.27 11.38 -2.21
N GLY A 118 -12.01 10.78 -3.38
CA GLY A 118 -12.59 11.17 -4.68
C GLY A 118 -13.52 10.09 -5.22
N ASN A 119 -13.94 10.26 -6.47
CA ASN A 119 -14.76 9.29 -7.23
C ASN A 119 -14.05 8.78 -8.49
N GLN A 120 -12.78 9.11 -8.71
CA GLN A 120 -12.00 8.69 -9.87
C GLN A 120 -11.27 7.37 -9.58
N CYS A 121 -11.23 6.48 -10.56
CA CYS A 121 -10.53 5.21 -10.57
C CYS A 121 -9.50 5.18 -11.70
N LEU A 122 -8.42 4.43 -11.52
CA LEU A 122 -7.51 4.08 -12.60
C LEU A 122 -8.26 3.17 -13.59
N ASP A 123 -8.39 3.61 -14.83
CA ASP A 123 -9.19 2.99 -15.88
C ASP A 123 -8.31 2.74 -17.11
N GLU A 124 -8.28 1.50 -17.60
CA GLU A 124 -7.52 1.13 -18.79
C GLU A 124 -8.31 1.41 -20.07
N THR A 125 -7.66 2.07 -21.03
CA THR A 125 -8.19 2.26 -22.39
C THR A 125 -7.21 1.72 -23.44
N ASN A 126 -7.64 1.73 -24.71
CA ASN A 126 -6.74 1.44 -25.84
C ASN A 126 -5.56 2.42 -25.95
N SER A 127 -5.61 3.59 -25.32
CA SER A 127 -4.53 4.58 -25.28
C SER A 127 -3.68 4.49 -24.01
N GLY A 128 -3.99 3.53 -23.13
CA GLY A 128 -3.37 3.34 -21.82
C GLY A 128 -4.24 3.84 -20.65
N PRO A 129 -3.67 3.83 -19.43
CA PRO A 129 -4.38 4.20 -18.22
C PRO A 129 -4.76 5.68 -18.15
N GLN A 130 -5.94 5.95 -17.63
CA GLN A 130 -6.49 7.27 -17.35
C GLN A 130 -7.21 7.28 -16.00
N THR A 131 -7.62 8.46 -15.53
CA THR A 131 -8.70 8.55 -14.54
C THR A 131 -10.05 8.37 -15.22
N TYR A 132 -10.98 7.68 -14.57
CA TYR A 132 -12.38 7.70 -14.95
C TYR A 132 -13.27 7.45 -13.73
N GLU A 133 -14.49 7.98 -13.73
CA GLU A 133 -15.43 7.76 -12.64
C GLU A 133 -15.54 6.27 -12.28
N CYS A 134 -15.33 5.98 -11.00
CA CYS A 134 -15.38 4.64 -10.44
C CYS A 134 -16.74 4.03 -10.72
N THR A 135 -16.77 3.02 -11.58
CA THR A 135 -17.99 2.40 -12.06
C THR A 135 -18.05 0.95 -11.57
N PRO A 136 -19.11 0.56 -10.81
CA PRO A 136 -19.29 -0.82 -10.39
C PRO A 136 -19.26 -1.77 -11.59
N TRP A 137 -18.57 -2.91 -11.44
CA TRP A 137 -18.47 -3.95 -12.47
C TRP A 137 -17.79 -3.53 -13.78
N ASN A 138 -17.05 -2.42 -13.78
CA ASN A 138 -16.21 -2.06 -14.91
C ASN A 138 -14.86 -2.81 -14.85
N ASP A 139 -14.67 -3.76 -15.77
CA ASP A 139 -13.44 -4.57 -15.86
C ASP A 139 -12.21 -3.74 -16.28
N ASN A 140 -12.41 -2.60 -16.95
CA ASN A 140 -11.31 -1.67 -17.27
C ASN A 140 -10.65 -1.08 -16.02
N GLN A 141 -11.34 -1.12 -14.88
CA GLN A 141 -10.87 -0.53 -13.61
C GLN A 141 -10.31 -1.58 -12.64
N VAL A 142 -10.18 -2.83 -13.10
CA VAL A 142 -9.64 -3.93 -12.30
C VAL A 142 -8.13 -4.01 -12.50
N TRP A 143 -7.39 -4.02 -11.38
CA TRP A 143 -5.94 -4.07 -11.32
C TRP A 143 -5.49 -5.10 -10.28
N ASN A 144 -4.87 -6.17 -10.76
CA ASN A 144 -4.41 -7.30 -9.96
C ASN A 144 -2.95 -7.12 -9.57
N ILE A 145 -2.64 -7.31 -8.29
CA ILE A 145 -1.25 -7.32 -7.82
C ILE A 145 -0.63 -8.69 -8.08
N VAL A 146 0.46 -8.71 -8.84
CA VAL A 146 1.22 -9.93 -9.15
C VAL A 146 2.62 -9.78 -8.57
N GLU A 147 2.99 -10.68 -7.67
CA GLU A 147 4.34 -10.71 -7.12
C GLU A 147 5.33 -10.98 -8.26
N SER A 148 6.40 -10.18 -8.34
CA SER A 148 7.47 -10.50 -9.28
C SER A 148 8.21 -11.73 -8.75
N ASP A 149 8.64 -12.64 -9.63
CA ASP A 149 9.34 -13.90 -9.28
C ASP A 149 10.71 -13.68 -8.59
N THR A 150 11.00 -12.46 -8.15
CA THR A 150 12.19 -12.15 -7.36
C THR A 150 11.89 -12.50 -5.90
N PRO A 151 12.65 -13.40 -5.26
CA PRO A 151 12.43 -13.73 -3.86
C PRO A 151 12.75 -12.50 -3.02
N THR A 152 11.72 -11.70 -2.71
CA THR A 152 11.81 -10.69 -1.66
C THR A 152 11.98 -11.46 -0.37
N SER A 153 13.17 -11.34 0.23
CA SER A 153 13.48 -11.92 1.53
C SER A 153 12.40 -11.49 2.51
N SER A 154 11.50 -12.42 2.83
CA SER A 154 10.53 -12.25 3.89
C SER A 154 11.33 -12.13 5.18
N VAL A 155 11.43 -10.92 5.71
CA VAL A 155 11.80 -10.73 7.11
C VAL A 155 10.65 -11.32 7.92
N THR A 156 10.71 -12.63 8.12
CA THR A 156 9.90 -13.34 9.09
C THR A 156 10.26 -12.73 10.42
N SER A 157 9.38 -11.86 10.93
CA SER A 157 9.47 -11.37 12.30
C SER A 157 9.11 -12.52 13.23
N SER A 158 10.07 -13.43 13.46
CA SER A 158 10.00 -14.40 14.55
C SER A 158 10.30 -13.67 15.84
N VAL A 159 9.29 -12.97 16.37
CA VAL A 159 9.35 -12.43 17.72
C VAL A 159 9.34 -13.60 18.70
N THR A 160 10.52 -14.00 19.18
CA THR A 160 10.66 -14.84 20.36
C THR A 160 11.51 -14.12 21.40
N PRO A 161 10.92 -13.66 22.51
CA PRO A 161 11.68 -13.33 23.70
C PRO A 161 11.52 -14.43 24.76
N VAL A 162 12.60 -15.19 24.94
CA VAL A 162 13.29 -15.59 26.18
C VAL A 162 12.44 -16.05 27.40
N PRO A 163 12.68 -17.26 27.96
CA PRO A 163 12.08 -17.67 29.22
C PRO A 163 12.64 -16.87 30.41
N THR A 164 11.76 -16.29 31.20
CA THR A 164 12.07 -15.55 32.43
C THR A 164 12.65 -16.50 33.48
N GLY A 165 13.97 -16.46 33.68
CA GLY A 165 14.65 -17.13 34.78
C GLY A 165 14.22 -16.52 36.12
N SER A 166 13.56 -17.30 36.95
CA SER A 166 13.25 -16.93 38.34
C SER A 166 14.52 -17.01 39.18
N ALA A 167 15.02 -15.87 39.64
CA ALA A 167 16.07 -15.82 40.65
C ALA A 167 15.47 -16.23 42.01
N SER A 168 15.99 -17.31 42.58
CA SER A 168 15.85 -17.60 44.01
C SER A 168 17.12 -17.14 44.71
N VAL A 169 16.96 -16.20 45.64
CA VAL A 169 18.02 -15.75 46.55
C VAL A 169 18.24 -16.86 47.59
N SER A 170 19.45 -17.40 47.64
CA SER A 170 19.95 -18.25 48.72
C SER A 170 21.13 -17.56 49.35
N ASP A 171 20.88 -16.94 50.50
CA ASP A 171 21.87 -16.40 51.41
C ASP A 171 22.58 -17.56 52.13
N ASN A 172 23.89 -17.70 51.95
CA ASN A 172 24.78 -18.18 53.01
C ASN A 172 26.23 -17.85 52.68
N GLY A 173 26.82 -16.98 53.50
CA GLY A 173 28.18 -16.50 53.33
C GLY A 173 29.26 -17.56 53.58
N THR A 174 30.48 -17.26 53.14
CA THR A 174 31.71 -17.29 53.95
C THR A 174 32.81 -16.59 53.13
N VAL A 175 33.38 -15.53 53.70
CA VAL A 175 34.58 -14.87 53.20
C VAL A 175 35.80 -15.62 53.71
N THR A 176 36.70 -16.03 52.82
CA THR A 176 38.10 -16.28 53.18
C THR A 176 39.03 -15.90 52.02
N THR A 177 39.90 -14.94 52.31
CA THR A 177 41.14 -14.59 51.62
C THR A 177 42.14 -15.74 51.64
N PHE A 178 42.57 -16.21 50.46
CA PHE A 178 43.91 -16.12 49.85
C PHE A 178 43.90 -16.89 48.52
#